data_AF-A0A401RI22-F1
#
_entry.id   AF-A0A401RI22-F1
#
_cell.length_a   1.000
_cell.length_b   1.000
_cell.length_c   1.000
_cell.angle_alpha   90.00
_cell.angle_beta   90.00
_cell.angle_gamma   90.00
#
_symmetry.space_group_name_H-M   'P 1'
#
loop_
_entity.id
_entity.type
_entity.pdbx_description
1 polymer ?
#
loop_
_entity_poly.entity_id
_entity_poly.type
_entity_poly.pdbx_seq_one_letter_code
_entity_poly.pdbx_strand_id
1 'polypeptide(L)'
;MSGRDRYCTVGGKSGFDVYCAVGGMSDHDGYCTVGGMSDRDGYCTVGGMSGYDGYLTDGGISGRDSDCTVGGMSGRDGYCTVGGMSGHEGYCTMGFMLDRDGYCTIGGMSGCDLYCTVGGMSGCDSYCTVGGMSGCDGYCTVGDMSGRIGYCTVGGMSVRDG
;
A
#
# COMPACT_ATOMS: atom_id res chain seq x y z
N MET A 1 3.72 -33.03 4.50
CA MET A 1 4.78 -34.03 4.76
C MET A 1 5.96 -33.31 5.39
N SER A 2 6.28 -33.64 6.63
CA SER A 2 7.45 -33.10 7.34
C SER A 2 8.67 -33.88 6.85
N GLY A 3 9.36 -33.34 5.84
CA GLY A 3 10.45 -34.01 5.13
C GLY A 3 11.55 -33.01 4.81
N ARG A 4 12.79 -33.45 4.97
CA ARG A 4 14.07 -32.72 4.87
C ARG A 4 14.40 -32.12 3.50
N ASP A 5 13.39 -31.87 2.67
CA ASP A 5 13.54 -31.27 1.36
C ASP A 5 13.09 -29.81 1.46
N ARG A 6 14.05 -28.91 1.59
CA ARG A 6 13.85 -27.44 1.62
C ARG A 6 13.20 -26.88 0.36
N TYR A 7 12.95 -27.70 -0.65
CA TYR A 7 12.46 -27.29 -1.97
C TYR A 7 11.18 -28.06 -2.29
N CYS A 8 10.11 -27.34 -2.69
CA CYS A 8 8.84 -27.89 -3.11
C CYS A 8 8.53 -27.37 -4.51
N THR A 9 8.18 -28.24 -5.45
CA THR A 9 7.73 -27.80 -6.78
C THR A 9 6.24 -27.44 -6.76
N VAL A 10 5.41 -28.27 -6.11
CA VAL A 10 3.96 -28.02 -5.95
C VAL A 10 3.48 -28.58 -4.61
N GLY A 11 2.76 -27.78 -3.82
CA GLY A 11 2.10 -28.21 -2.58
C GLY A 11 2.35 -27.29 -1.39
N GLY A 12 1.67 -27.55 -0.27
CA GLY A 12 1.84 -26.77 0.96
C GLY A 12 2.91 -27.34 1.90
N LYS A 13 3.73 -26.46 2.47
CA LYS A 13 4.79 -26.83 3.44
C LYS A 13 4.71 -25.96 4.70
N SER A 14 5.21 -26.53 5.80
CA SER A 14 5.33 -25.89 7.11
C SER A 14 6.71 -26.23 7.72
N GLY A 15 7.47 -25.29 8.27
CA GLY A 15 8.88 -25.39 8.68
C GLY A 15 9.62 -24.05 8.78
N PHE A 16 10.96 -24.10 8.73
CA PHE A 16 11.87 -22.95 8.61
C PHE A 16 12.67 -23.10 7.32
N ASP A 17 12.99 -22.01 6.63
CA ASP A 17 13.82 -21.98 5.41
C ASP A 17 13.27 -22.84 4.26
N VAL A 18 12.01 -22.60 3.88
CA VAL A 18 11.32 -23.36 2.83
C VAL A 18 11.26 -22.58 1.51
N TYR A 19 11.55 -23.27 0.41
CA TYR A 19 11.39 -22.79 -0.96
C TYR A 19 10.24 -23.54 -1.62
N CYS A 20 9.25 -22.83 -2.14
CA CYS A 20 8.12 -23.42 -2.88
C CYS A 20 7.93 -22.70 -4.21
N ALA A 21 7.93 -23.44 -5.32
CA ALA A 21 7.60 -22.86 -6.62
C ALA A 21 6.10 -22.56 -6.71
N VAL A 22 5.23 -23.49 -6.26
CA VAL A 22 3.78 -23.29 -6.27
C VAL A 22 3.12 -23.87 -5.01
N GLY A 23 2.52 -23.04 -4.16
CA GLY A 23 1.76 -23.53 -2.99
C GLY A 23 1.61 -22.56 -1.83
N GLY A 24 1.11 -23.07 -0.70
CA GLY A 24 0.91 -22.30 0.53
C GLY A 24 1.96 -22.63 1.61
N MET A 25 2.54 -21.62 2.25
CA MET A 25 3.51 -21.77 3.35
C MET A 25 2.99 -21.11 4.63
N SER A 26 3.41 -21.64 5.79
CA SER A 26 3.03 -21.15 7.12
C SER A 26 4.24 -21.31 8.06
N ASP A 27 5.26 -20.48 7.82
CA ASP A 27 6.64 -20.59 8.26
C ASP A 27 7.15 -19.28 8.89
N HIS A 28 8.41 -19.24 9.34
CA HIS A 28 9.04 -17.99 9.81
C HIS A 28 9.73 -17.23 8.69
N ASP A 29 10.41 -17.97 7.80
CA ASP A 29 11.26 -17.49 6.71
C ASP A 29 11.11 -18.43 5.50
N GLY A 30 10.64 -17.91 4.36
CA GLY A 30 10.46 -18.71 3.15
C GLY A 30 10.38 -17.92 1.84
N TYR A 31 10.55 -18.63 0.72
CA TYR A 31 10.47 -18.08 -0.62
C TYR A 31 9.40 -18.81 -1.45
N CYS A 32 8.36 -18.09 -1.87
CA CYS A 32 7.31 -18.59 -2.74
C CYS A 32 7.40 -17.96 -4.13
N THR A 33 7.40 -18.72 -5.21
CA THR A 33 7.23 -18.11 -6.55
C THR A 33 5.77 -17.79 -6.81
N VAL A 34 4.86 -18.74 -6.58
CA VAL A 34 3.42 -18.56 -6.78
C VAL A 34 2.61 -19.17 -5.63
N GLY A 35 1.84 -18.37 -4.91
CA GLY A 35 0.91 -18.88 -3.90
C GLY A 35 0.74 -17.98 -2.68
N GLY A 36 0.67 -18.58 -1.50
CA GLY A 36 0.30 -17.88 -0.26
C GLY A 36 1.31 -18.09 0.87
N MET A 37 1.68 -17.06 1.62
CA MET A 37 2.50 -17.20 2.82
C MET A 37 1.80 -16.60 4.03
N SER A 38 1.82 -17.30 5.17
CA SER A 38 1.24 -16.86 6.42
C SER A 38 2.32 -16.87 7.51
N ASP A 39 3.27 -15.93 7.39
CA ASP A 39 4.60 -16.05 7.98
C ASP A 39 4.97 -14.80 8.78
N ARG A 40 6.11 -14.85 9.50
CA ARG A 40 6.67 -13.62 10.09
C ARG A 40 7.36 -12.79 9.02
N ASP A 41 8.32 -13.41 8.32
CA ASP A 41 9.18 -12.80 7.33
C ASP A 41 9.20 -13.67 6.05
N GLY A 42 9.12 -13.09 4.85
CA GLY A 42 9.13 -13.90 3.63
C GLY A 42 9.17 -13.13 2.32
N TYR A 43 9.37 -13.87 1.23
CA TYR A 43 9.39 -13.33 -0.12
C TYR A 43 8.45 -14.14 -1.02
N CYS A 44 7.46 -13.47 -1.61
CA CYS A 44 6.57 -14.10 -2.58
C CYS A 44 6.57 -13.32 -3.90
N THR A 45 6.81 -14.00 -5.03
CA THR A 45 6.78 -13.32 -6.33
C THR A 45 5.34 -13.01 -6.73
N VAL A 46 4.44 -13.99 -6.69
CA VAL A 46 3.05 -13.80 -7.09
C VAL A 46 2.10 -14.46 -6.09
N GLY A 47 1.15 -13.69 -5.56
CA GLY A 47 0.02 -14.22 -4.80
C GLY A 47 -0.34 -13.41 -3.56
N GLY A 48 -0.30 -14.04 -2.38
CA GLY A 48 -0.78 -13.42 -1.14
C GLY A 48 0.15 -13.63 0.04
N MET A 49 0.39 -12.59 0.83
CA MET A 49 1.14 -12.69 2.08
C MET A 49 0.31 -12.15 3.25
N SER A 50 0.33 -12.86 4.36
CA SER A 50 -0.27 -12.41 5.62
C SER A 50 0.74 -12.57 6.75
N GLY A 51 1.21 -11.48 7.37
CA GLY A 51 2.37 -11.60 8.26
C GLY A 51 2.76 -10.36 9.04
N TYR A 52 4.03 -10.29 9.42
CA TYR A 52 4.63 -9.07 9.97
C TYR A 52 5.36 -8.34 8.86
N ASP A 53 6.41 -8.97 8.34
CA ASP A 53 7.36 -8.41 7.39
C ASP A 53 7.40 -9.23 6.09
N GLY A 54 7.49 -8.58 4.94
CA GLY A 54 7.50 -9.35 3.70
C GLY A 54 7.54 -8.55 2.41
N TYR A 55 8.10 -9.18 1.39
CA TYR A 55 8.26 -8.61 0.06
C TYR A 55 7.43 -9.37 -0.96
N LEU A 56 6.54 -8.64 -1.65
CA LEU A 56 5.72 -9.15 -2.73
C LEU A 56 6.04 -8.44 -4.05
N THR A 57 6.19 -9.20 -5.14
CA THR A 57 6.27 -8.57 -6.47
C THR A 57 4.87 -8.28 -7.02
N ASP A 58 3.96 -9.24 -6.97
CA ASP A 58 2.60 -9.11 -7.52
C ASP A 58 1.54 -9.77 -6.61
N GLY A 59 0.48 -9.04 -6.26
CA GLY A 59 -0.69 -9.59 -5.58
C GLY A 59 -1.17 -8.80 -4.34
N GLY A 60 -1.28 -9.43 -3.17
CA GLY A 60 -1.79 -8.78 -1.96
C GLY A 60 -1.03 -9.09 -0.67
N ILE A 61 -0.75 -8.06 0.15
CA ILE A 61 -0.14 -8.24 1.47
C ILE A 61 -1.07 -7.73 2.58
N SER A 62 -1.22 -8.51 3.64
CA SER A 62 -1.86 -8.09 4.89
C SER A 62 -0.86 -8.22 6.04
N GLY A 63 -0.27 -7.12 6.50
CA GLY A 63 0.87 -7.18 7.41
C GLY A 63 1.09 -5.96 8.28
N ARG A 64 2.24 -5.88 8.95
CA ARG A 64 2.62 -4.69 9.71
C ARG A 64 3.55 -3.79 8.94
N ASP A 65 4.61 -4.34 8.37
CA ASP A 65 5.61 -3.63 7.58
C ASP A 65 5.85 -4.44 6.31
N SER A 66 5.61 -3.91 5.13
CA SER A 66 5.74 -4.73 3.92
C SER A 66 6.04 -3.91 2.70
N ASP A 67 6.57 -4.57 1.68
CA ASP A 67 6.90 -3.97 0.39
C ASP A 67 6.19 -4.73 -0.74
N CYS A 68 5.38 -4.04 -1.52
CA CYS A 68 4.71 -4.58 -2.69
C CYS A 68 5.12 -3.82 -3.95
N THR A 69 5.51 -4.52 -5.01
CA THR A 69 5.75 -3.84 -6.30
C THR A 69 4.44 -3.54 -7.01
N VAL A 70 3.58 -4.54 -7.17
CA VAL A 70 2.28 -4.40 -7.84
C VAL A 70 1.20 -5.10 -7.00
N GLY A 71 0.18 -4.37 -6.55
CA GLY A 71 -0.88 -5.00 -5.78
C GLY A 71 -1.56 -4.16 -4.71
N GLY A 72 -2.20 -4.86 -3.78
CA GLY A 72 -2.91 -4.27 -2.64
C GLY A 72 -2.20 -4.55 -1.33
N MET A 73 -2.07 -3.56 -0.46
CA MET A 73 -1.53 -3.74 0.89
C MET A 73 -2.53 -3.25 1.93
N SER A 74 -2.67 -4.02 3.00
CA SER A 74 -3.44 -3.63 4.18
C SER A 74 -2.57 -3.82 5.42
N GLY A 75 -2.34 -2.78 6.20
CA GLY A 75 -1.40 -2.91 7.31
C GLY A 75 -1.25 -1.69 8.19
N ARG A 76 -0.12 -1.60 8.88
CA ARG A 76 0.27 -0.36 9.55
C ARG A 76 1.11 0.48 8.63
N ASP A 77 2.21 -0.09 8.17
CA ASP A 77 3.31 0.56 7.50
C ASP A 77 3.66 -0.22 6.23
N GLY A 78 4.10 0.47 5.18
CA GLY A 78 4.63 -0.21 4.00
C GLY A 78 4.85 0.67 2.78
N TYR A 79 5.32 0.04 1.71
CA TYR A 79 5.60 0.67 0.43
C TYR A 79 4.97 -0.11 -0.72
N CYS A 80 4.21 0.58 -1.57
CA CYS A 80 3.63 0.01 -2.78
C CYS A 80 4.10 0.77 -4.03
N THR A 81 4.72 0.12 -5.02
CA THR A 81 5.03 0.86 -6.27
C THR A 81 3.77 1.14 -7.07
N VAL A 82 2.94 0.13 -7.31
CA VAL A 82 1.70 0.28 -8.09
C VAL A 82 0.55 -0.47 -7.43
N GLY A 83 -0.55 0.22 -7.11
CA GLY A 83 -1.82 -0.42 -6.74
C GLY A 83 -2.57 0.31 -5.63
N GLY A 84 -2.73 -0.30 -4.46
CA GLY A 84 -3.49 0.35 -3.37
C GLY A 84 -3.02 -0.02 -1.98
N MET A 85 -3.17 0.92 -1.05
CA MET A 85 -2.76 0.76 0.35
C MET A 85 -3.88 1.21 1.29
N SER A 86 -4.02 0.52 2.42
CA SER A 86 -4.92 0.91 3.50
C SER A 86 -4.33 0.59 4.87
N GLY A 87 -4.20 1.59 5.74
CA GLY A 87 -3.46 1.45 6.97
C GLY A 87 -3.30 2.73 7.78
N HIS A 88 -2.12 2.90 8.38
CA HIS A 88 -1.77 4.09 9.13
C HIS A 88 -0.76 4.95 8.39
N GLU A 89 0.35 4.35 7.97
CA GLU A 89 1.45 5.02 7.29
C GLU A 89 1.77 4.28 5.99
N GLY A 90 1.90 5.00 4.88
CA GLY A 90 2.11 4.35 3.59
C GLY A 90 2.75 5.23 2.54
N TYR A 91 3.63 4.63 1.73
CA TYR A 91 4.15 5.25 0.53
C TYR A 91 3.67 4.49 -0.71
N CYS A 92 3.03 5.18 -1.64
CA CYS A 92 2.70 4.63 -2.95
C CYS A 92 3.29 5.47 -4.09
N THR A 93 3.88 4.84 -5.10
CA THR A 93 4.27 5.59 -6.31
C THR A 93 3.05 5.88 -7.17
N MET A 94 2.23 4.86 -7.44
CA MET A 94 1.04 5.00 -8.28
C MET A 94 -0.14 4.18 -7.75
N GLY A 95 -1.22 4.83 -7.34
CA GLY A 95 -2.31 4.07 -6.75
C GLY A 95 -3.35 4.82 -5.94
N PHE A 96 -4.08 4.06 -5.12
CA PHE A 96 -5.05 4.58 -4.17
C PHE A 96 -4.64 4.28 -2.73
N MET A 97 -4.57 5.29 -1.89
CA MET A 97 -4.19 5.13 -0.48
C MET A 97 -5.32 5.57 0.45
N LEU A 98 -5.61 4.75 1.45
CA LEU A 98 -6.59 4.97 2.50
C LEU A 98 -5.90 4.91 3.86
N ASP A 99 -5.03 5.88 4.11
CA ASP A 99 -4.15 5.92 5.26
C ASP A 99 -4.43 7.15 6.11
N ARG A 100 -3.99 7.15 7.37
CA ARG A 100 -3.99 8.41 8.12
C ARG A 100 -2.97 9.36 7.53
N ASP A 101 -1.74 8.84 7.38
CA ASP A 101 -0.57 9.58 6.99
C ASP A 101 0.06 8.89 5.78
N GLY A 102 0.30 9.60 4.69
CA GLY A 102 0.85 8.92 3.52
C GLY A 102 1.37 9.82 2.42
N TYR A 103 2.20 9.24 1.57
CA TYR A 103 2.73 9.89 0.37
C TYR A 103 2.39 9.11 -0.91
N CYS A 104 1.72 9.76 -1.85
CA CYS A 104 1.48 9.23 -3.19
C CYS A 104 2.15 10.11 -4.25
N THR A 105 2.83 9.51 -5.23
CA THR A 105 3.29 10.32 -6.37
C THR A 105 2.14 10.56 -7.34
N ILE A 106 1.42 9.51 -7.73
CA ILE A 106 0.32 9.61 -8.71
C ILE A 106 -0.90 8.80 -8.24
N GLY A 107 -2.04 9.45 -8.04
CA GLY A 107 -3.32 8.75 -7.86
C GLY A 107 -4.23 9.38 -6.81
N GLY A 108 -4.92 8.54 -6.05
CA GLY A 108 -5.94 8.97 -5.09
C GLY A 108 -5.53 8.74 -3.65
N MET A 109 -5.80 9.68 -2.74
CA MET A 109 -5.53 9.51 -1.31
C MET A 109 -6.74 9.92 -0.48
N SER A 110 -7.04 9.19 0.60
CA SER A 110 -8.02 9.61 1.60
C SER A 110 -7.50 9.42 3.01
N GLY A 111 -7.60 10.44 3.87
CA GLY A 111 -6.88 10.45 5.15
C GLY A 111 -6.89 11.76 5.93
N CYS A 112 -5.92 11.93 6.82
CA CYS A 112 -5.78 13.12 7.65
C CYS A 112 -4.53 13.95 7.31
N ASP A 113 -3.41 13.34 6.95
CA ASP A 113 -2.14 14.01 6.67
C ASP A 113 -1.51 13.43 5.40
N LEU A 114 -1.92 13.96 4.25
CA LEU A 114 -1.64 13.34 2.96
C LEU A 114 -0.79 14.24 2.07
N TYR A 115 0.12 13.63 1.30
CA TYR A 115 0.95 14.29 0.29
C TYR A 115 0.80 13.60 -1.05
N CYS A 116 0.23 14.29 -2.04
CA CYS A 116 0.12 13.81 -3.41
C CYS A 116 0.87 14.72 -4.39
N THR A 117 1.64 14.16 -5.32
CA THR A 117 2.20 14.97 -6.41
C THR A 117 1.15 15.21 -7.50
N VAL A 118 0.49 14.16 -7.98
CA VAL A 118 -0.53 14.26 -9.04
C VAL A 118 -1.75 13.41 -8.70
N GLY A 119 -2.92 14.03 -8.53
CA GLY A 119 -4.20 13.33 -8.49
C GLY A 119 -5.21 13.87 -7.49
N GLY A 120 -6.00 12.97 -6.90
CA GLY A 120 -7.18 13.31 -6.10
C GLY A 120 -6.96 13.07 -4.60
N MET A 121 -7.36 13.98 -3.72
CA MET A 121 -7.25 13.79 -2.27
C MET A 121 -8.56 14.09 -1.57
N SER A 122 -8.90 13.29 -0.56
CA SER A 122 -10.04 13.55 0.32
C SER A 122 -9.66 13.43 1.79
N GLY A 123 -9.72 14.52 2.57
CA GLY A 123 -9.23 14.43 3.93
C GLY A 123 -9.20 15.70 4.76
N CYS A 124 -8.57 15.59 5.91
CA CYS A 124 -8.03 16.74 6.61
C CYS A 124 -6.61 17.03 6.06
N ASP A 125 -6.06 18.19 6.37
CA ASP A 125 -4.65 18.58 6.18
C ASP A 125 -3.89 17.88 5.05
N SER A 126 -4.10 18.33 3.81
CA SER A 126 -3.48 17.67 2.65
C SER A 126 -2.71 18.62 1.74
N TYR A 127 -1.68 18.09 1.07
CA TYR A 127 -0.87 18.80 0.08
C TYR A 127 -0.92 18.11 -1.27
N CYS A 128 -1.40 18.81 -2.30
CA CYS A 128 -1.38 18.35 -3.69
C CYS A 128 -0.55 19.29 -4.58
N THR A 129 0.31 18.75 -5.44
CA THR A 129 0.96 19.60 -6.45
C THR A 129 0.02 19.83 -7.63
N VAL A 130 -0.57 18.78 -8.20
CA VAL A 130 -1.48 18.87 -9.34
C VAL A 130 -2.70 17.97 -9.14
N GLY A 131 -3.91 18.51 -9.14
CA GLY A 131 -5.14 17.70 -9.23
C GLY A 131 -6.34 18.26 -8.47
N GLY A 132 -6.98 17.44 -7.64
CA GLY A 132 -8.22 17.81 -6.96
C GLY A 132 -8.18 17.46 -5.48
N MET A 133 -8.63 18.36 -4.60
CA MET A 133 -8.69 18.09 -3.17
C MET A 133 -10.09 18.41 -2.62
N SER A 134 -10.57 17.54 -1.74
CA SER A 134 -11.83 17.74 -1.01
C SER A 134 -11.62 17.53 0.48
N GLY A 135 -11.95 18.51 1.33
CA GLY A 135 -11.52 18.39 2.73
C GLY A 135 -11.81 19.56 3.64
N CYS A 136 -11.17 19.52 4.81
CA CYS A 136 -11.18 20.65 5.73
C CYS A 136 -10.14 21.68 5.30
N ASP A 137 -8.87 21.28 5.34
CA ASP A 137 -7.69 22.14 5.27
C ASP A 137 -6.68 21.56 4.26
N GLY A 138 -6.08 22.39 3.40
CA GLY A 138 -5.08 21.91 2.46
C GLY A 138 -4.50 22.93 1.48
N TYR A 139 -3.43 22.54 0.80
CA TYR A 139 -2.72 23.35 -0.19
C TYR A 139 -2.65 22.61 -1.53
N CYS A 140 -3.07 23.29 -2.60
CA CYS A 140 -2.92 22.79 -3.97
C CYS A 140 -2.13 23.79 -4.81
N THR A 141 -1.12 23.32 -5.57
CA THR A 141 -0.42 24.22 -6.50
C THR A 141 -1.26 24.44 -7.75
N VAL A 142 -1.73 23.37 -8.40
CA VAL A 142 -2.55 23.46 -9.62
C VAL A 142 -3.74 22.51 -9.50
N GLY A 143 -4.96 23.03 -9.45
CA GLY A 143 -6.12 22.16 -9.27
C GLY A 143 -7.38 22.80 -8.72
N ASP A 144 -8.36 21.95 -8.45
CA ASP A 144 -9.61 22.35 -7.82
C ASP A 144 -9.66 21.91 -6.35
N MET A 145 -10.05 22.82 -5.47
CA MET A 145 -10.23 22.56 -4.05
C MET A 145 -11.68 22.78 -3.64
N SER A 146 -12.25 21.83 -2.91
CA SER A 146 -13.54 21.99 -2.23
C SER A 146 -13.39 21.71 -0.75
N GLY A 147 -13.48 22.75 0.09
CA GLY A 147 -13.28 22.58 1.52
C GLY A 147 -13.69 23.80 2.35
N ARG A 148 -13.26 23.82 3.61
CA ARG A 148 -13.48 24.99 4.48
C ARG A 148 -12.35 26.00 4.37
N ILE A 149 -11.10 25.54 4.40
CA ILE A 149 -9.90 26.38 4.43
C ILE A 149 -8.89 25.78 3.47
N GLY A 150 -8.22 26.61 2.67
CA GLY A 150 -7.17 26.11 1.78
C GLY A 150 -6.66 27.14 0.81
N TYR A 151 -5.53 26.83 0.17
CA TYR A 151 -4.85 27.75 -0.74
C TYR A 151 -4.56 27.05 -2.06
N CYS A 152 -5.19 27.53 -3.15
CA CYS A 152 -4.87 27.11 -4.50
C CYS A 152 -4.01 28.17 -5.18
N THR A 153 -2.85 27.81 -5.74
CA THR A 153 -2.07 28.78 -6.54
C THR A 153 -2.73 28.99 -7.91
N VAL A 154 -3.18 27.91 -8.56
CA VAL A 154 -3.79 27.94 -9.89
C VAL A 154 -4.98 26.97 -9.96
N GLY A 155 -6.21 27.51 -9.99
CA GLY A 155 -7.43 26.74 -10.21
C GLY A 155 -8.62 27.22 -9.36
N GLY A 156 -9.66 26.40 -9.22
CA GLY A 156 -10.91 26.79 -8.55
C GLY A 156 -10.93 26.46 -7.06
N MET A 157 -11.39 27.38 -6.23
CA MET A 157 -11.72 27.09 -4.82
C MET A 157 -13.23 27.23 -4.59
N SER A 158 -13.84 26.16 -4.10
CA SER A 158 -15.26 26.09 -3.75
C SER A 158 -15.40 25.94 -2.23
N VAL A 159 -15.54 27.08 -1.54
CA VAL A 159 -15.72 27.12 -0.09
C VAL A 159 -17.19 26.88 0.25
N ARG A 160 -17.45 25.92 1.15
CA ARG A 160 -18.79 25.70 1.72
C ARG A 160 -18.85 26.33 3.10
N ASP A 161 -19.52 27.47 3.21
CA ASP A 161 -19.92 28.05 4.49
C ASP A 161 -20.98 27.14 5.12
N GLY A 162 -20.63 26.54 6.26
CA GLY A 162 -21.55 25.70 7.05
C GLY A 162 -22.43 26.53 7.97
#